data_AF-A0A096BMP2-F1
#
_entry.id   AF-A0A096BMP2-F1
#
_cell.length_a   1.000
_cell.length_b   1.000
_cell.length_c   1.000
_cell.angle_alpha   90.00
_cell.angle_beta   90.00
_cell.angle_gamma   90.00
#
_symmetry.space_group_name_H-M   'P 1'
#
loop_
_entity.id
_entity.type
_entity.pdbx_description
1 polymer ?
#
loop_
_entity_poly.entity_id
_entity_poly.type
_entity_poly.pdbx_seq_one_letter_code
_entity_poly.pdbx_strand_id
1 'polypeptide(L)'
;EEKKKQEEKKKQEEEKKKQEEEKKKQEEEKKKQEEEKKKQEEEKKKQEEEKKKQEEAEARRKKEEEEKKKQLTLDPTSLTLKSVVTKNVKIKNGTAPYKVEVANSKIARVEVHENDNEIAITGLYEGTTEIVVTDKNMKKGTVTVTTSNH
;
A
#
# COMPACT_ATOMS: atom_id res chain seq x y z
N GLU A 1 -56.89 35.25 59.39
CA GLU A 1 -55.45 35.49 59.13
C GLU A 1 -54.70 34.19 58.79
N GLU A 2 -54.86 33.11 59.57
CA GLU A 2 -54.21 31.81 59.32
C GLU A 2 -54.46 31.18 57.94
N LYS A 3 -55.70 31.20 57.45
CA LYS A 3 -56.05 30.59 56.15
C LYS A 3 -55.28 31.23 54.98
N LYS A 4 -55.06 32.54 55.06
CA LYS A 4 -54.30 33.32 54.05
C LYS A 4 -52.80 32.98 54.12
N LYS A 5 -52.25 32.81 55.32
CA LYS A 5 -50.86 32.35 55.56
C LYS A 5 -50.61 30.93 55.04
N GLN A 6 -51.57 30.00 55.21
CA GLN A 6 -51.48 28.64 54.68
C GLN A 6 -51.50 28.62 53.14
N GLU A 7 -52.36 29.42 52.52
CA GLU A 7 -52.47 29.51 51.06
C GLU A 7 -51.19 30.10 50.44
N GLU A 8 -50.61 31.11 51.08
CA GLU A 8 -49.36 31.74 50.65
C GLU A 8 -48.15 30.79 50.77
N LYS A 9 -48.09 30.01 51.86
CA LYS A 9 -47.05 28.99 52.06
C LYS A 9 -47.15 27.86 51.04
N LYS A 10 -48.37 27.43 50.72
CA LYS A 10 -48.62 26.40 49.69
C LYS A 10 -48.21 26.88 48.29
N LYS A 11 -48.47 28.16 47.99
CA LYS A 11 -48.08 28.79 46.72
C LYS A 11 -46.56 28.90 46.58
N GLN A 12 -45.85 29.29 47.65
CA GLN A 12 -44.39 29.30 47.68
C GLN A 12 -43.77 27.90 47.51
N GLU A 13 -44.36 26.88 48.13
CA GLU A 13 -43.89 25.49 48.01
C GLU A 13 -44.07 24.95 46.58
N GLU A 14 -45.20 25.26 45.94
CA GLU A 14 -45.48 24.90 44.55
C GLU A 14 -44.54 25.60 43.56
N GLU A 15 -44.24 26.88 43.80
CA GLU A 15 -43.30 27.67 43.00
C GLU A 15 -41.86 27.15 43.13
N LYS A 16 -41.45 26.80 44.35
CA LYS A 16 -40.14 26.20 44.62
C LYS A 16 -39.99 24.82 43.95
N LYS A 17 -41.06 24.01 43.95
CA LYS A 17 -41.11 22.72 43.28
C LYS A 17 -41.00 22.86 41.75
N LYS A 18 -41.66 23.87 41.16
CA LYS A 18 -41.51 24.21 39.74
C LYS A 18 -40.07 24.62 39.38
N GLN A 19 -39.44 25.48 40.20
CA GLN A 19 -38.05 25.88 39.96
C GLN A 19 -37.07 24.70 40.05
N GLU A 20 -37.29 23.77 40.98
CA GLU A 20 -36.46 22.57 41.12
C GLU A 20 -36.62 21.62 39.92
N GLU A 21 -37.85 21.44 39.42
CA GLU A 21 -38.13 20.64 38.23
C GLU A 21 -37.51 21.25 36.96
N GLU A 22 -37.57 22.58 36.82
CA GLU A 22 -36.97 23.30 35.70
C GLU A 22 -35.44 23.20 35.72
N LYS A 23 -34.83 23.35 36.91
CA LYS A 23 -33.38 23.19 37.09
C LYS A 23 -32.92 21.77 36.76
N LYS A 24 -33.70 20.75 37.14
CA LYS A 24 -33.43 19.34 36.81
C LYS A 24 -33.52 19.08 35.30
N LYS A 25 -34.48 19.69 34.60
CA LYS A 25 -34.58 19.64 33.13
C LYS A 25 -33.35 20.28 32.45
N GLN A 26 -32.93 21.46 32.90
CA GLN A 26 -31.74 22.14 32.35
C GLN A 26 -30.47 21.32 32.57
N GLU A 27 -30.31 20.66 33.72
CA GLU A 27 -29.15 19.80 34.00
C GLU A 27 -29.13 18.55 33.11
N GLU A 28 -30.30 17.91 32.89
CA GLU A 28 -30.42 16.77 31.98
C GLU A 28 -30.13 17.15 30.52
N GLU A 29 -30.60 18.32 30.08
CA GLU A 29 -30.36 18.82 28.74
C GLU A 29 -28.87 19.15 28.51
N LYS A 30 -28.23 19.79 29.51
CA LYS A 30 -26.79 20.05 29.48
C LYS A 30 -25.97 18.75 29.43
N LYS A 31 -26.39 17.73 30.17
CA LYS A 31 -25.75 16.41 30.15
C LYS A 31 -25.89 15.70 28.80
N LYS A 32 -27.05 15.81 28.15
CA LYS A 32 -27.27 15.32 26.77
C LYS A 32 -26.37 16.04 25.75
N GLN A 33 -26.27 17.37 25.83
CA GLN A 33 -25.39 18.14 24.95
C GLN A 33 -23.91 17.79 25.14
N GLU A 34 -23.47 17.55 26.38
CA GLU A 34 -22.08 17.14 26.67
C GLU A 34 -21.78 15.73 26.13
N GLU A 35 -22.72 14.78 26.27
CA GLU A 35 -22.57 13.44 25.70
C GLU A 35 -22.53 13.45 24.17
N GLU A 36 -23.37 14.27 23.52
CA GLU A 36 -23.40 14.41 22.07
C GLU A 36 -22.09 15.02 21.55
N LYS A 37 -21.58 16.06 22.23
CA LYS A 37 -20.29 16.67 21.89
C LYS A 37 -19.14 15.68 22.02
N LYS A 38 -19.17 14.84 23.06
CA LYS A 38 -18.16 13.79 23.26
C LYS A 38 -18.21 12.72 22.17
N LYS A 39 -19.41 12.33 21.72
CA LYS A 39 -19.57 11.41 20.56
C LYS A 39 -19.02 12.01 19.27
N GLN A 40 -19.31 13.29 18.99
CA GLN A 40 -18.78 13.98 17.82
C GLN A 40 -17.25 14.09 17.84
N GLU A 41 -16.65 14.34 19.01
CA GLU A 41 -15.19 14.40 19.17
C GLU A 41 -14.54 13.02 18.95
N GLU A 42 -15.14 11.95 19.47
CA GLU A 42 -14.66 10.58 19.26
C GLU A 42 -14.75 10.17 17.78
N GLU A 43 -15.85 10.50 17.11
CA GLU A 43 -16.04 10.21 15.69
C GLU A 43 -15.03 10.97 14.82
N LYS A 44 -14.80 12.26 15.11
CA LYS A 44 -13.79 13.06 14.41
C LYS A 44 -12.39 12.49 14.60
N LYS A 45 -12.06 12.03 15.81
CA LYS A 45 -10.77 11.40 16.11
C LYS A 45 -10.59 10.09 15.34
N LYS A 46 -11.65 9.28 15.22
CA LYS A 46 -11.65 8.05 14.38
C LYS A 46 -11.43 8.36 12.91
N GLN A 47 -12.12 9.37 12.37
CA GLN A 47 -11.95 9.79 10.96
C GLN A 47 -10.53 10.30 10.68
N GLU A 48 -9.93 11.06 11.61
CA GLU A 48 -8.56 11.56 11.46
C GLU A 48 -7.52 10.42 11.50
N GLU A 49 -7.71 9.45 12.39
CA GLU A 49 -6.85 8.26 12.47
C GLU A 49 -6.95 7.41 11.19
N GLU A 50 -8.16 7.20 10.66
CA GLU A 50 -8.37 6.46 9.43
C GLU A 50 -7.72 7.16 8.23
N LYS A 51 -7.89 8.49 8.12
CA LYS A 51 -7.28 9.29 7.06
C LYS A 51 -5.76 9.21 7.12
N LYS A 52 -5.16 9.32 8.31
CA LYS A 52 -3.70 9.20 8.49
C LYS A 52 -3.20 7.82 8.07
N LYS A 53 -3.97 6.76 8.37
CA LYS A 53 -3.63 5.38 7.98
C LYS A 53 -3.71 5.16 6.46
N GLN A 54 -4.69 5.76 5.79
CA GLN A 54 -4.79 5.74 4.33
C GLN A 54 -3.61 6.48 3.66
N GLU A 55 -3.25 7.65 4.18
CA GLU A 55 -2.13 8.44 3.65
C GLU A 55 -0.78 7.72 3.81
N GLU A 56 -0.55 7.08 4.97
CA GLU A 56 0.66 6.26 5.17
C GLU A 56 0.70 5.05 4.23
N ALA A 57 -0.44 4.38 4.02
CA ALA A 57 -0.52 3.25 3.10
C ALA A 57 -0.24 3.67 1.65
N GLU A 58 -0.75 4.83 1.22
CA GLU A 58 -0.48 5.36 -0.12
C GLU A 58 0.98 5.79 -0.28
N ALA A 59 1.57 6.43 0.72
CA ALA A 59 2.98 6.78 0.72
C ALA A 59 3.89 5.53 0.63
N ARG A 60 3.55 4.45 1.37
CA ARG A 60 4.25 3.16 1.26
C ARG A 60 4.13 2.56 -0.13
N ARG A 61 2.94 2.57 -0.74
CA ARG A 61 2.73 2.08 -2.12
C ARG A 61 3.55 2.86 -3.14
N LYS A 62 3.56 4.19 -3.05
CA LYS A 62 4.38 5.06 -3.93
C LYS A 62 5.87 4.75 -3.80
N LYS A 63 6.36 4.55 -2.58
CA LYS A 63 7.76 4.21 -2.32
C LYS A 63 8.13 2.83 -2.89
N GLU A 64 7.24 1.85 -2.74
CA GLU A 64 7.42 0.51 -3.31
C GLU A 64 7.44 0.53 -4.85
N GLU A 65 6.54 1.29 -5.48
CA GLU A 65 6.54 1.43 -6.94
C GLU A 65 7.81 2.12 -7.46
N GLU A 66 8.30 3.14 -6.76
CA GLU A 66 9.56 3.81 -7.10
C GLU A 66 10.76 2.87 -6.93
N GLU A 67 10.78 2.05 -5.88
CA GLU A 67 11.82 1.04 -5.66
C GLU A 67 11.77 -0.05 -6.75
N LYS A 68 10.57 -0.49 -7.14
CA LYS A 68 10.37 -1.44 -8.22
C LYS A 68 10.80 -0.88 -9.58
N LYS A 69 10.61 0.42 -9.84
CA LYS A 69 11.15 1.11 -11.02
C LYS A 69 12.68 1.19 -11.00
N LYS A 70 13.31 1.16 -9.83
CA LYS A 70 14.79 1.12 -9.70
C LYS A 70 15.36 -0.29 -9.84
N GLN A 71 14.54 -1.34 -9.77
CA GLN A 71 14.99 -2.72 -9.92
C GLN A 71 15.42 -2.99 -11.36
N LEU A 72 16.51 -3.77 -11.53
CA LEU A 72 16.94 -4.23 -12.83
C LEU A 72 15.86 -5.18 -13.39
N THR A 73 15.36 -4.86 -14.58
CA THR A 73 14.33 -5.67 -15.26
C THR A 73 14.81 -6.07 -16.64
N LEU A 74 14.42 -7.27 -17.06
CA LEU A 74 14.75 -7.82 -18.37
C LEU A 74 13.48 -7.86 -19.21
N ASP A 75 13.55 -7.37 -20.45
CA ASP A 75 12.41 -7.34 -21.35
C ASP A 75 12.77 -8.00 -22.68
N PRO A 76 12.15 -9.15 -23.02
CA PRO A 76 11.13 -9.87 -22.23
C PRO A 76 11.71 -10.70 -21.06
N THR A 77 10.88 -10.95 -20.02
CA THR A 77 11.22 -11.83 -18.86
C THR A 77 11.04 -13.32 -19.17
N SER A 78 10.36 -13.65 -20.27
CA SER A 78 10.24 -15.02 -20.76
C SER A 78 10.37 -15.06 -22.27
N LEU A 79 11.07 -16.07 -22.78
CA LEU A 79 11.32 -16.27 -24.19
C LEU A 79 11.03 -17.70 -24.59
N THR A 80 10.40 -17.85 -25.75
CA THR A 80 10.27 -19.14 -26.43
C THR A 80 11.04 -19.07 -27.73
N LEU A 81 12.10 -19.88 -27.85
CA LEU A 81 13.02 -19.90 -29.00
C LEU A 81 12.98 -21.27 -29.69
N LYS A 82 13.40 -21.30 -30.96
CA LYS A 82 13.74 -22.55 -31.65
C LYS A 82 15.24 -22.85 -31.46
N SER A 83 15.63 -24.07 -31.74
CA SER A 83 17.04 -24.45 -31.78
C SER A 83 17.82 -23.56 -32.77
N VAL A 84 19.01 -23.12 -32.36
CA VAL A 84 19.93 -22.27 -33.13
C VAL A 84 19.36 -20.87 -33.44
N VAL A 85 18.31 -20.42 -32.75
CA VAL A 85 17.77 -19.06 -32.88
C VAL A 85 18.25 -18.16 -31.77
N THR A 86 18.72 -16.97 -32.14
CA THR A 86 19.14 -15.91 -31.23
C THR A 86 18.07 -14.84 -31.08
N LYS A 87 17.84 -14.38 -29.85
CA LYS A 87 16.99 -13.23 -29.52
C LYS A 87 17.65 -12.30 -28.51
N ASN A 88 17.44 -11.01 -28.73
CA ASN A 88 17.91 -9.96 -27.84
C ASN A 88 16.90 -9.73 -26.71
N VAL A 89 17.41 -9.52 -25.49
CA VAL A 89 16.66 -9.11 -24.30
C VAL A 89 17.26 -7.81 -23.78
N LYS A 90 16.41 -6.81 -23.58
CA LYS A 90 16.83 -5.49 -23.10
C LYS A 90 16.95 -5.48 -21.59
N ILE A 91 18.06 -4.93 -21.10
CA ILE A 91 18.27 -4.65 -19.69
C ILE A 91 17.77 -3.23 -19.41
N LYS A 92 16.71 -3.12 -18.61
CA LYS A 92 16.17 -1.84 -18.14
C LYS A 92 16.65 -1.56 -16.72
N ASN A 93 17.07 -0.33 -16.47
CA ASN A 93 17.59 0.15 -15.17
C ASN A 93 18.85 -0.59 -14.65
N GLY A 94 19.62 -1.21 -15.56
CA GLY A 94 20.95 -1.76 -15.31
C GLY A 94 22.07 -0.74 -15.58
N THR A 95 23.31 -1.04 -15.20
CA THR A 95 24.43 -0.09 -15.22
C THR A 95 25.78 -0.63 -15.71
N ALA A 96 26.03 -1.87 -16.12
CA ALA A 96 27.35 -2.35 -16.56
C ALA A 96 28.55 -2.14 -15.57
N PRO A 97 29.51 -3.09 -15.49
CA PRO A 97 29.52 -4.35 -16.21
C PRO A 97 28.44 -5.32 -15.72
N TYR A 98 27.97 -6.20 -16.60
CA TYR A 98 26.93 -7.18 -16.30
C TYR A 98 27.52 -8.58 -16.09
N LYS A 99 27.10 -9.25 -15.02
CA LYS A 99 27.39 -10.66 -14.76
C LYS A 99 26.18 -11.52 -15.11
N VAL A 100 26.37 -12.51 -15.96
CA VAL A 100 25.30 -13.44 -16.36
C VAL A 100 25.57 -14.84 -15.84
N GLU A 101 24.56 -15.44 -15.22
CA GLU A 101 24.58 -16.80 -14.70
C GLU A 101 23.46 -17.59 -15.38
N VAL A 102 23.81 -18.63 -16.13
CA VAL A 102 22.86 -19.49 -16.86
C VAL A 102 22.72 -20.80 -16.10
N ALA A 103 21.50 -21.16 -15.68
CA ALA A 103 21.27 -22.38 -14.91
C ALA A 103 21.63 -23.65 -15.71
N ASN A 104 21.39 -23.66 -17.02
CA ASN A 104 21.76 -24.76 -17.90
C ASN A 104 22.29 -24.25 -19.25
N SER A 105 23.62 -24.10 -19.32
CA SER A 105 24.34 -23.62 -20.52
C SER A 105 24.25 -24.56 -21.73
N LYS A 106 23.75 -25.79 -21.55
CA LYS A 106 23.44 -26.69 -22.67
C LYS A 106 22.18 -26.25 -23.39
N ILE A 107 21.18 -25.70 -22.69
CA ILE A 107 19.89 -25.35 -23.29
C ILE A 107 19.98 -24.01 -24.03
N ALA A 108 20.67 -23.03 -23.44
CA ALA A 108 20.86 -21.72 -24.04
C ALA A 108 22.26 -21.16 -23.76
N ARG A 109 22.77 -20.39 -24.71
CA ARG A 109 23.98 -19.58 -24.58
C ARG A 109 23.61 -18.10 -24.53
N VAL A 110 24.36 -17.32 -23.76
CA VAL A 110 24.13 -15.88 -23.61
C VAL A 110 25.39 -15.10 -23.94
N GLU A 111 25.23 -14.02 -24.69
CA GLU A 111 26.27 -13.05 -25.00
C GLU A 111 25.81 -11.67 -24.53
N VAL A 112 26.69 -10.94 -23.85
CA VAL A 112 26.36 -9.65 -23.25
C VAL A 112 26.82 -8.54 -24.17
N HIS A 113 25.89 -7.67 -24.56
CA HIS A 113 26.15 -6.46 -25.33
C HIS A 113 26.06 -5.25 -24.39
N GLU A 114 27.17 -4.97 -23.69
CA GLU A 114 27.21 -3.92 -22.67
C GLU A 114 26.93 -2.52 -23.23
N ASN A 115 27.37 -2.23 -24.46
CA ASN A 115 27.16 -0.93 -25.12
C ASN A 115 25.68 -0.64 -25.39
N ASP A 116 24.89 -1.68 -25.67
CA ASP A 116 23.48 -1.58 -26.01
C ASP A 116 22.57 -1.84 -24.79
N ASN A 117 23.15 -2.21 -23.63
CA ASN A 117 22.43 -2.72 -22.47
C ASN A 117 21.49 -3.87 -22.83
N GLU A 118 21.97 -4.79 -23.64
CA GLU A 118 21.23 -5.95 -24.13
C GLU A 118 21.99 -7.25 -23.88
N ILE A 119 21.27 -8.36 -23.79
CA ILE A 119 21.86 -9.69 -23.87
C ILE A 119 21.27 -10.42 -25.07
N ALA A 120 22.12 -11.09 -25.85
CA ALA A 120 21.72 -11.98 -26.92
C ALA A 120 21.67 -13.40 -26.38
N ILE A 121 20.51 -14.04 -26.48
CA ILE A 121 20.25 -15.39 -25.99
C ILE A 121 20.04 -16.30 -27.20
N THR A 122 20.87 -17.32 -27.33
CA THR A 122 20.77 -18.34 -28.38
C THR A 122 20.25 -19.63 -27.78
N GLY A 123 19.10 -20.11 -28.28
CA GLY A 123 18.60 -21.45 -27.95
C GLY A 123 19.46 -22.52 -28.62
N LEU A 124 19.86 -23.56 -27.91
CA LEU A 124 20.71 -24.64 -28.42
C LEU A 124 19.96 -25.97 -28.45
N TYR A 125 19.54 -26.44 -27.27
CA TYR A 125 18.84 -27.72 -27.10
C TYR A 125 17.45 -27.48 -26.52
N GLU A 126 16.54 -28.41 -26.76
CA GLU A 126 15.19 -28.35 -26.22
C GLU A 126 15.17 -28.39 -24.69
N GLY A 127 14.26 -27.63 -24.09
CA GLY A 127 14.09 -27.55 -22.64
C GLY A 127 13.98 -26.11 -22.15
N THR A 128 13.85 -25.97 -20.83
CA THR A 128 13.70 -24.68 -20.16
C THR A 128 14.90 -24.40 -19.27
N THR A 129 15.41 -23.17 -19.33
CA THR A 129 16.51 -22.69 -18.48
C THR A 129 16.21 -21.29 -17.95
N GLU A 130 16.77 -20.97 -16.79
CA GLU A 130 16.70 -19.65 -16.20
C GLU A 130 18.07 -18.97 -16.32
N ILE A 131 18.05 -17.70 -16.69
CA ILE A 131 19.23 -16.85 -16.80
C ILE A 131 19.07 -15.70 -15.82
N VAL A 132 20.08 -15.51 -14.99
CA VAL A 132 20.15 -14.44 -13.99
C VAL A 132 21.20 -13.43 -14.43
N VAL A 133 20.79 -12.17 -14.57
CA VAL A 133 21.68 -11.04 -14.90
C VAL A 133 21.84 -10.20 -13.65
N THR A 134 23.09 -9.96 -13.24
CA THR A 134 23.46 -9.10 -12.10
C THR A 134 24.25 -7.90 -12.61
N ASP A 135 23.87 -6.71 -12.18
CA ASP A 135 24.54 -5.46 -12.51
C ASP A 135 25.59 -5.06 -11.47
N LYS A 136 26.46 -4.09 -11.80
CA LYS A 136 27.46 -3.47 -10.91
C LYS A 136 26.87 -3.05 -9.55
N ASN A 137 25.62 -2.61 -9.52
CA ASN A 137 24.91 -2.21 -8.30
C ASN A 137 24.30 -3.39 -7.52
N MET A 138 24.68 -4.63 -7.83
CA MET A 138 24.12 -5.88 -7.28
C MET A 138 22.61 -6.09 -7.53
N LYS A 139 22.03 -5.35 -8.46
CA LYS A 139 20.64 -5.55 -8.88
C LYS A 139 20.56 -6.78 -9.78
N LYS A 140 19.56 -7.63 -9.56
CA LYS A 140 19.35 -8.87 -10.31
C LYS A 140 18.07 -8.81 -11.12
N GLY A 141 18.12 -9.36 -12.33
CA GLY A 141 16.99 -9.62 -13.19
C GLY A 141 17.05 -11.04 -13.71
N THR A 142 15.90 -11.67 -13.90
CA THR A 142 15.80 -13.06 -14.35
C THR A 142 15.02 -13.14 -15.65
N VAL A 143 15.44 -14.05 -16.52
CA VAL A 143 14.73 -14.37 -17.76
C VAL A 143 14.64 -15.89 -17.91
N THR A 144 13.43 -16.37 -18.17
CA THR A 144 13.17 -17.79 -18.42
C THR A 144 13.18 -18.03 -19.92
N VAL A 145 13.97 -18.99 -20.38
CA VAL A 145 14.08 -19.33 -21.80
C VAL A 145 13.65 -20.75 -22.01
N THR A 146 12.68 -20.94 -22.89
CA THR A 146 12.20 -22.25 -23.31
C THR A 146 12.58 -22.43 -24.78
N THR A 147 13.30 -23.49 -25.08
CA THR A 147 13.68 -23.84 -26.45
C THR A 147 12.87 -25.07 -26.89
N SER A 148 12.27 -25.02 -28.07
CA SER A 148 11.49 -26.13 -28.64
C SER A 148 12.03 -26.49 -30.02
N ASN A 149 12.14 -27.79 -30.31
CA ASN A 149 12.53 -28.31 -31.62
C ASN A 149 11.27 -28.82 -32.33
N HIS A 150 10.56 -27.94 -33.05
CA HIS A 150 9.34 -28.30 -33.79
C HIS A 150 9.35 -27.71 -35.20
#